data_AF-A0A0S6WBD9-F1
#
_entry.id   AF-A0A0S6WBD9-F1
#
_cell.length_a   1.000
_cell.length_b   1.000
_cell.length_c   1.000
_cell.angle_alpha   90.00
_cell.angle_beta   90.00
_cell.angle_gamma   90.00
#
_symmetry.space_group_name_H-M   'P 1'
#
loop_
_entity.id
_entity.type
_entity.pdbx_description
1 polymer ?
#
loop_
_entity_poly.entity_id
_entity_poly.type
_entity_poly.pdbx_seq_one_letter_code
_entity_poly.pdbx_strand_id
1 'polypeptide(L)'
;MAQSNQFTVTDVLTLSNMQKVVNLLYETMWGDVKIKFKEVVGSVCTPIKSVEFLKDWGRYIMFADMSKDVWCGLGYTMHTDYPTVMLYIKAKPNVEVNQRIKIINAMKEIASRPGWRGENLDSIKEPDVCIIRERSLRDFLSEGDQVSAIQLYFGEILEELSLIKQ
;
A
#
# COMPACT_ATOMS: atom_id res chain seq x y z
N MET A 1 -21.56 -7.78 0.70
CA MET A 1 -22.85 -7.81 1.42
C MET A 1 -22.86 -9.02 2.32
N ALA A 2 -23.40 -8.93 3.54
CA ALA A 2 -23.52 -10.11 4.41
C ALA A 2 -24.44 -11.13 3.74
N GLN A 3 -23.95 -12.36 3.52
CA GLN A 3 -24.73 -13.44 2.88
C GLN A 3 -25.87 -13.94 3.76
N SER A 4 -25.83 -13.62 5.06
CA SER A 4 -26.91 -13.81 6.03
C SER A 4 -26.80 -12.77 7.14
N ASN A 5 -27.89 -12.52 7.88
CA ASN A 5 -27.89 -11.68 9.09
C ASN A 5 -27.39 -12.44 10.34
N GLN A 6 -26.54 -13.47 10.16
CA GLN A 6 -26.03 -14.31 11.23
C GLN A 6 -24.51 -14.39 11.17
N PHE A 7 -23.85 -14.29 12.32
CA PHE A 7 -22.42 -14.52 12.42
C PHE A 7 -22.11 -16.00 12.27
N THR A 8 -21.14 -16.31 11.43
CA THR A 8 -20.52 -17.65 11.38
C THR A 8 -19.51 -17.80 12.50
N VAL A 9 -19.08 -19.04 12.77
CA VAL A 9 -17.98 -19.31 13.71
C VAL A 9 -16.70 -18.56 13.30
N THR A 10 -16.41 -18.49 11.99
CA THR A 10 -15.26 -17.75 11.46
C THR A 10 -15.35 -16.27 11.76
N ASP A 11 -16.54 -15.66 11.66
CA ASP A 11 -16.73 -14.25 11.99
C ASP A 11 -16.48 -13.97 13.48
N VAL A 12 -16.99 -14.83 14.37
CA VAL A 12 -16.77 -14.71 15.82
C VAL A 12 -15.29 -14.86 16.18
N LEU A 13 -14.59 -15.81 15.56
CA LEU A 13 -13.14 -16.00 15.74
C LEU A 13 -12.36 -14.80 15.21
N THR A 14 -12.76 -14.24 14.06
CA THR A 14 -12.13 -13.06 13.47
C THR A 14 -12.29 -11.84 14.38
N LEU A 15 -13.51 -11.58 14.86
CA LEU A 15 -13.79 -10.48 15.80
C LEU A 15 -12.97 -10.61 17.09
N SER A 16 -12.87 -11.83 17.62
CA SER A 16 -12.13 -12.12 18.86
C SER A 16 -10.61 -11.89 18.72
N ASN A 17 -10.08 -11.95 17.49
CA ASN A 17 -8.65 -11.73 17.21
C ASN A 17 -8.36 -10.39 16.54
N MET A 18 -9.39 -9.61 16.19
CA MET A 18 -9.25 -8.40 15.38
C MET A 18 -8.27 -7.39 15.99
N GLN A 19 -8.34 -7.15 17.30
CA GLN A 19 -7.42 -6.24 17.98
C GLN A 19 -5.95 -6.69 17.83
N LYS A 20 -5.68 -7.99 17.96
CA LYS A 20 -4.33 -8.54 17.82
C LYS A 20 -3.83 -8.37 16.38
N VAL A 21 -4.68 -8.64 15.39
CA VAL A 21 -4.36 -8.46 13.98
C VAL A 21 -4.04 -6.99 13.69
N VAL A 22 -4.88 -6.06 14.14
CA VAL A 22 -4.64 -4.62 13.95
C VAL A 22 -3.34 -4.16 14.64
N ASN A 23 -3.03 -4.69 15.83
CA ASN A 23 -1.77 -4.40 16.50
C ASN A 23 -0.56 -4.92 15.72
N LEU A 24 -0.66 -6.13 15.14
CA LEU A 24 0.42 -6.69 14.31
C LEU A 24 0.67 -5.84 13.05
N LEU A 25 -0.41 -5.46 12.35
CA LEU A 25 -0.30 -4.52 11.23
C LEU A 25 0.34 -3.20 11.68
N TYR A 26 -0.03 -2.73 12.88
CA TYR A 26 0.52 -1.50 13.43
C TYR A 26 2.03 -1.60 13.67
N GLU A 27 2.47 -2.69 14.32
CA GLU A 27 3.88 -2.95 14.63
C GLU A 27 4.75 -2.99 13.37
N THR A 28 4.25 -3.56 12.27
CA THR A 28 4.99 -3.62 11.00
C THR A 28 5.18 -2.26 10.32
N MET A 29 4.43 -1.22 10.71
CA MET A 29 4.32 0.02 9.93
C MET A 29 4.67 1.28 10.71
N TRP A 30 4.29 1.40 11.98
CA TRP A 30 4.26 2.70 12.67
C TRP A 30 5.51 3.05 13.50
N GLY A 31 6.49 2.15 13.53
CA GLY A 31 7.84 2.41 14.05
C GLY A 31 8.76 3.02 12.98
N ASP A 32 9.91 2.39 12.77
CA ASP A 32 10.95 2.88 11.85
C ASP A 32 10.47 3.01 10.39
N VAL A 33 9.56 2.13 9.97
CA VAL A 33 8.97 2.19 8.61
C VAL A 33 8.23 3.51 8.38
N LYS A 34 7.51 4.04 9.37
CA LYS A 34 6.84 5.36 9.30
C LYS A 34 7.85 6.49 9.17
N ILE A 35 8.96 6.42 9.93
CA ILE A 35 10.03 7.43 9.87
C ILE A 35 10.58 7.48 8.45
N LYS A 36 10.97 6.32 7.91
CA LYS A 36 11.49 6.20 6.54
C LYS A 36 10.47 6.61 5.49
N PHE A 37 9.20 6.22 5.65
CA PHE A 37 8.12 6.65 4.75
C PHE A 37 8.02 8.18 4.72
N LYS A 38 8.04 8.84 5.88
CA LYS A 38 7.99 10.30 5.98
C LYS A 38 9.22 10.96 5.34
N GLU A 39 10.41 10.39 5.48
CA GLU A 39 11.63 10.89 4.83
C GLU A 39 11.54 10.84 3.31
N VAL A 40 11.05 9.71 2.75
CA VAL A 40 10.96 9.50 1.29
C VAL A 40 9.80 10.27 0.67
N VAL A 41 8.62 10.23 1.31
CA VAL A 41 7.35 10.76 0.78
C VAL A 41 7.09 12.19 1.23
N GLY A 42 7.63 12.61 2.38
CA GLY A 42 7.55 13.97 2.93
C GLY A 42 6.51 14.13 4.05
N SER A 43 5.47 13.29 4.07
CA SER A 43 4.44 13.29 5.12
C SER A 43 3.84 11.90 5.31
N VAL A 44 2.98 11.74 6.31
CA VAL A 44 2.27 10.49 6.58
C VAL A 44 0.95 10.78 7.27
N CYS A 45 -0.09 10.03 6.94
CA CYS A 45 -1.39 10.08 7.62
C CYS A 45 -1.27 9.66 9.10
N THR A 46 -2.34 9.84 9.86
CA THR A 46 -2.45 9.31 11.22
C THR A 46 -2.87 7.83 11.21
N PRO A 47 -2.56 7.04 12.25
CA PRO A 47 -2.96 5.63 12.32
C PRO A 47 -4.46 5.39 12.19
N ILE A 48 -5.28 6.30 12.72
CA ILE A 48 -6.74 6.20 12.62
C ILE A 48 -7.24 6.25 11.17
N LYS A 49 -6.55 6.99 10.29
CA LYS A 49 -6.88 7.04 8.86
C LYS A 49 -6.66 5.69 8.18
N SER A 50 -5.68 4.90 8.61
CA SER A 50 -5.44 3.55 8.08
C SER A 50 -6.52 2.57 8.50
N VAL A 51 -7.08 2.73 9.71
CA VAL A 51 -8.23 1.94 10.17
C VAL A 51 -9.50 2.32 9.38
N GLU A 52 -9.73 3.61 9.13
CA GLU A 52 -10.82 4.07 8.26
C GLU A 52 -10.69 3.47 6.85
N PHE A 53 -9.49 3.48 6.26
CA PHE A 53 -9.23 2.86 4.96
C PHE A 53 -9.44 1.34 4.97
N LEU A 54 -9.16 0.66 6.08
CA LEU A 54 -9.39 -0.78 6.18
C LEU A 54 -10.89 -1.08 6.11
N LYS A 55 -11.70 -0.26 6.78
CA LYS A 55 -13.16 -0.38 6.77
C LYS A 55 -13.75 -0.05 5.40
N ASP A 56 -13.36 1.08 4.81
CA ASP A 56 -14.03 1.61 3.63
C ASP A 56 -13.50 0.99 2.32
N TRP A 57 -12.22 0.62 2.31
CA TRP A 57 -11.51 0.18 1.12
C TRP A 57 -10.78 -1.14 1.32
N GLY A 58 -10.95 -1.87 2.43
CA GLY A 58 -10.24 -3.14 2.63
C GLY A 58 -8.71 -3.01 2.64
N ARG A 59 -8.17 -1.85 3.01
CA ARG A 59 -6.73 -1.55 2.97
C ARG A 59 -6.25 -0.96 4.29
N TYR A 60 -5.26 -1.58 4.91
CA TYR A 60 -4.58 -0.97 6.06
C TYR A 60 -3.26 -0.37 5.58
N ILE A 61 -3.25 0.95 5.32
CA ILE A 61 -2.12 1.62 4.67
C ILE A 61 -1.76 2.95 5.34
N MET A 62 -0.45 3.23 5.42
CA MET A 62 0.06 4.58 5.54
C MET A 62 -0.01 5.25 4.18
N PHE A 63 -0.34 6.53 4.13
CA PHE A 63 -0.36 7.24 2.86
C PHE A 63 -0.08 8.72 3.02
N ALA A 64 0.30 9.33 1.90
CA ALA A 64 0.49 10.76 1.76
C ALA A 64 0.52 11.17 0.29
N ASP A 65 0.38 12.47 0.07
CA ASP A 65 0.65 13.08 -1.21
C ASP A 65 2.16 13.27 -1.39
N MET A 66 2.75 12.63 -2.40
CA MET A 66 4.14 12.89 -2.80
C MET A 66 4.28 14.24 -3.50
N SER A 67 3.22 14.66 -4.19
CA SER A 67 3.09 15.96 -4.82
C SER A 67 1.60 16.32 -4.94
N LYS A 68 1.29 17.49 -5.48
CA LYS A 68 -0.10 17.88 -5.75
C LYS A 68 -0.83 16.90 -6.70
N ASP A 69 -0.10 16.15 -7.52
CA ASP A 69 -0.63 15.29 -8.60
C ASP A 69 -0.41 13.79 -8.33
N VAL A 70 0.36 13.41 -7.31
CA VAL A 70 0.78 12.02 -7.06
C VAL A 70 0.56 11.66 -5.60
N TRP A 71 -0.11 10.53 -5.39
CA TRP A 71 -0.39 9.94 -4.09
C TRP A 71 0.41 8.65 -3.91
N CYS A 72 0.89 8.39 -2.69
CA CYS A 72 1.62 7.18 -2.33
C CYS A 72 0.99 6.52 -1.11
N GLY A 73 0.82 5.21 -1.18
CA GLY A 73 0.36 4.36 -0.09
C GLY A 73 1.30 3.18 0.14
N LEU A 74 1.49 2.80 1.40
CA LEU A 74 2.30 1.66 1.81
C LEU A 74 1.55 0.89 2.89
N GLY A 75 1.44 -0.43 2.76
CA GLY A 75 0.80 -1.29 3.75
C GLY A 75 0.18 -2.52 3.12
N TYR A 76 -1.08 -2.79 3.46
CA TYR A 76 -1.77 -4.04 3.13
C TYR A 76 -3.05 -3.82 2.34
N THR A 77 -3.32 -4.71 1.39
CA THR A 77 -4.63 -4.85 0.73
C THR A 77 -5.24 -6.22 1.03
N MET A 78 -6.54 -6.23 1.34
CA MET A 78 -7.32 -7.42 1.67
C MET A 78 -8.26 -7.85 0.52
N HIS A 79 -8.09 -7.29 -0.68
CA HIS A 79 -9.02 -7.48 -1.80
C HIS A 79 -8.87 -8.78 -2.60
N THR A 80 -7.82 -9.56 -2.35
CA THR A 80 -7.62 -10.84 -3.05
C THR A 80 -7.88 -12.00 -2.09
N ASP A 81 -7.82 -13.23 -2.59
CA ASP A 81 -7.94 -14.45 -1.77
C ASP A 81 -6.89 -14.52 -0.64
N TYR A 82 -5.82 -13.71 -0.72
CA TYR A 82 -4.81 -13.61 0.32
C TYR A 82 -4.24 -12.18 0.48
N PRO A 83 -4.11 -11.64 1.69
CA PRO A 83 -3.58 -10.30 1.89
C PRO A 83 -2.24 -10.07 1.20
N THR A 84 -2.04 -8.87 0.67
CA THR A 84 -0.81 -8.51 -0.03
C THR A 84 -0.16 -7.31 0.64
N VAL A 85 1.17 -7.37 0.80
CA VAL A 85 2.02 -6.30 1.33
C VAL A 85 2.53 -5.48 0.14
N MET A 86 2.26 -4.18 0.13
CA MET A 86 2.50 -3.36 -1.07
C MET A 86 2.92 -1.93 -0.77
N LEU A 87 3.70 -1.38 -1.71
CA LEU A 87 3.78 0.05 -1.97
C LEU A 87 3.04 0.33 -3.29
N TYR A 88 2.24 1.40 -3.30
CA TYR A 88 1.42 1.80 -4.41
C TYR A 88 1.55 3.30 -4.66
N ILE A 89 1.82 3.71 -5.89
CA ILE A 89 1.89 5.12 -6.31
C ILE A 89 0.88 5.36 -7.41
N LYS A 90 0.03 6.38 -7.23
CA LYS A 90 -1.07 6.71 -8.16
C LYS A 90 -1.05 8.15 -8.59
N ALA A 91 -1.35 8.36 -9.86
CA ALA A 91 -1.67 9.68 -10.39
C ALA A 91 -3.07 10.08 -9.90
N LYS A 92 -3.19 11.25 -9.27
CA LYS A 92 -4.49 11.73 -8.80
C LYS A 92 -5.48 11.90 -9.95
N PRO A 93 -6.79 11.84 -9.66
CA PRO A 93 -7.80 12.25 -10.63
C PRO A 93 -7.64 13.75 -10.93
N ASN A 94 -8.07 14.17 -12.12
CA ASN A 94 -8.12 15.59 -12.53
C ASN A 94 -6.77 16.31 -12.61
N VAL A 95 -5.68 15.58 -12.88
CA VAL A 95 -4.38 16.18 -13.22
C VAL A 95 -4.42 16.72 -14.65
N GLU A 96 -3.87 17.92 -14.85
CA GLU A 96 -3.70 18.54 -16.17
C GLU A 96 -3.07 17.57 -17.18
N VAL A 97 -3.60 17.51 -18.41
CA VAL A 97 -3.25 16.48 -19.41
C VAL A 97 -1.74 16.37 -19.63
N ASN A 98 -1.06 17.50 -19.81
CA ASN A 98 0.39 17.51 -20.03
C ASN A 98 1.17 17.01 -18.82
N GLN A 99 0.71 17.30 -17.61
CA GLN A 99 1.33 16.81 -16.38
C GLN A 99 1.06 15.33 -16.18
N ARG A 100 -0.15 14.86 -16.54
CA ARG A 100 -0.53 13.46 -16.49
C ARG A 100 0.32 12.60 -17.41
N ILE A 101 0.61 13.07 -18.63
CA ILE A 101 1.52 12.39 -19.57
C ILE A 101 2.92 12.23 -18.94
N LYS A 102 3.46 13.28 -18.31
CA LYS A 102 4.78 13.21 -17.65
C LYS A 102 4.79 12.18 -16.51
N ILE A 103 3.75 12.17 -15.68
CA ILE A 103 3.62 11.20 -14.58
C ILE A 103 3.53 9.76 -15.13
N ILE A 104 2.71 9.54 -16.15
CA ILE A 104 2.57 8.21 -16.79
C ILE A 104 3.91 7.73 -17.35
N ASN A 105 4.66 8.60 -18.03
CA ASN A 105 5.97 8.23 -18.59
C ASN A 105 6.96 7.86 -17.49
N ALA A 106 7.03 8.64 -16.40
CA ALA A 106 7.85 8.29 -15.24
C ALA A 106 7.41 6.95 -14.61
N MET A 107 6.10 6.72 -14.50
CA MET A 107 5.56 5.44 -14.03
C MET A 107 5.94 4.27 -14.93
N LYS A 108 5.93 4.44 -16.26
CA LYS A 108 6.38 3.42 -17.22
C LYS A 108 7.86 3.07 -17.03
N GLU A 109 8.70 4.08 -16.82
CA GLU A 109 10.12 3.87 -16.53
C GLU A 109 10.31 3.06 -15.24
N ILE A 110 9.58 3.39 -14.18
CA ILE A 110 9.65 2.64 -12.91
C ILE A 110 9.12 1.21 -13.08
N ALA A 111 7.98 1.04 -13.76
CA ALA A 111 7.37 -0.26 -14.01
C ALA A 111 8.21 -1.18 -14.89
N SER A 112 9.21 -0.64 -15.62
CA SER A 112 10.17 -1.46 -16.36
C SER A 112 11.19 -2.17 -15.45
N ARG A 113 11.30 -1.77 -14.18
CA ARG A 113 12.22 -2.37 -13.20
C ARG A 113 11.67 -3.69 -12.64
N PRO A 114 12.53 -4.67 -12.31
CA PRO A 114 12.10 -5.97 -11.82
C PRO A 114 11.15 -5.91 -10.62
N GLY A 115 9.98 -6.51 -10.80
CA GLY A 115 8.91 -6.67 -9.81
C GLY A 115 8.21 -5.38 -9.39
N TRP A 116 8.37 -4.29 -10.15
CA TRP A 116 7.37 -3.25 -10.22
C TRP A 116 6.35 -3.63 -11.30
N ARG A 117 5.09 -3.27 -11.08
CA ARG A 117 3.99 -3.53 -12.00
C ARG A 117 3.24 -2.23 -12.26
N GLY A 118 2.97 -1.94 -13.53
CA GLY A 118 2.12 -0.82 -13.92
C GLY A 118 0.68 -1.26 -14.16
N GLU A 119 -0.28 -0.40 -13.82
CA GLU A 119 -1.69 -0.56 -14.21
C GLU A 119 -2.16 0.69 -14.96
N ASN A 120 -2.93 0.47 -16.04
CA ASN A 120 -3.56 1.52 -16.84
C ASN A 120 -2.59 2.55 -17.46
N LEU A 121 -1.29 2.24 -17.54
CA LEU A 121 -0.26 3.18 -17.99
C LEU A 121 -0.42 3.61 -19.47
N ASP A 122 -1.23 2.92 -20.28
CA ASP A 122 -1.44 3.27 -21.69
C ASP A 122 -2.61 4.24 -21.92
N SER A 123 -3.35 4.58 -20.86
CA SER A 123 -4.49 5.49 -20.97
C SER A 123 -4.30 6.74 -20.12
N ILE A 124 -4.29 7.88 -20.81
CA ILE A 124 -4.32 9.20 -20.15
C ILE A 124 -5.68 9.45 -19.49
N LYS A 125 -6.73 8.74 -19.88
CA LYS A 125 -8.10 8.97 -19.37
C LYS A 125 -8.45 8.11 -18.15
N GLU A 126 -7.79 6.98 -17.96
CA GLU A 126 -8.10 6.10 -16.84
C GLU A 126 -7.79 6.81 -15.51
N PRO A 127 -8.72 6.88 -14.55
CA PRO A 127 -8.48 7.57 -13.28
C PRO A 127 -7.53 6.80 -12.35
N ASP A 128 -7.36 5.48 -12.57
CA ASP A 128 -6.62 4.56 -11.71
C ASP A 128 -5.24 4.16 -12.29
N VAL A 129 -4.56 5.11 -12.91
CA VAL A 129 -3.16 4.96 -13.35
C VAL A 129 -2.25 4.85 -12.14
N CYS A 130 -1.49 3.76 -12.05
CA CYS A 130 -0.60 3.53 -10.92
C CYS A 130 0.54 2.55 -11.23
N ILE A 131 1.49 2.51 -10.28
CA ILE A 131 2.53 1.50 -10.18
C ILE A 131 2.51 0.88 -8.80
N ILE A 132 2.86 -0.41 -8.74
CA ILE A 132 2.72 -1.25 -7.55
C ILE A 132 3.98 -2.09 -7.41
N ARG A 133 4.50 -2.14 -6.18
CA ARG A 133 5.54 -3.07 -5.73
C ARG A 133 4.94 -3.91 -4.62
N GLU A 134 4.75 -5.20 -4.85
CA GLU A 134 3.95 -6.04 -3.98
C GLU A 134 4.52 -7.44 -3.79
N ARG A 135 4.23 -8.02 -2.62
CA ARG A 135 4.56 -9.40 -2.26
C ARG A 135 3.39 -9.98 -1.48
N SER A 136 3.05 -11.24 -1.70
CA SER A 136 1.96 -11.87 -0.97
C SER A 136 2.35 -11.95 0.51
N LEU A 137 1.41 -11.70 1.42
CA LEU A 137 1.66 -11.95 2.86
C LEU A 137 2.01 -13.43 3.11
N ARG A 138 1.62 -14.33 2.19
CA ARG A 138 1.94 -15.77 2.25
C ARG A 138 3.44 -16.00 2.21
N ASP A 139 4.17 -15.17 1.48
CA ASP A 139 5.60 -15.33 1.25
C ASP A 139 6.43 -14.99 2.50
N PHE A 140 5.80 -14.45 3.54
CA PHE A 140 6.41 -14.16 4.84
C PHE A 140 6.09 -15.25 5.88
N LEU A 141 5.20 -16.20 5.59
CA LEU A 141 4.77 -17.18 6.59
C LEU A 141 5.87 -18.14 7.04
N SER A 142 6.86 -18.37 6.19
CA SER A 142 8.04 -19.20 6.50
C SER A 142 9.07 -18.47 7.36
N GLU A 143 8.93 -17.17 7.55
CA GLU A 143 9.89 -16.37 8.33
C GLU A 143 9.70 -16.61 9.83
N GLY A 144 10.81 -16.78 10.55
CA GLY A 144 10.78 -16.98 12.00
C GLY A 144 10.25 -15.76 12.76
N ASP A 145 10.56 -14.56 12.25
CA ASP A 145 9.98 -13.29 12.70
C ASP A 145 9.37 -12.55 11.50
N GLN A 146 8.06 -12.71 11.35
CA GLN A 146 7.28 -12.13 10.26
C GLN A 146 7.20 -10.61 10.36
N VAL A 147 7.22 -10.04 11.58
CA VAL A 147 7.14 -8.59 11.77
C VAL A 147 8.40 -7.95 11.23
N SER A 148 9.56 -8.45 11.66
CA SER A 148 10.86 -7.97 11.19
C SER A 148 11.03 -8.15 9.68
N ALA A 149 10.59 -9.29 9.12
CA ALA A 149 10.68 -9.54 7.68
C ALA A 149 9.84 -8.56 6.85
N ILE A 150 8.63 -8.21 7.32
CA ILE A 150 7.77 -7.24 6.64
C ILE A 150 8.33 -5.82 6.79
N GLN A 151 8.83 -5.45 7.97
CA GLN A 151 9.49 -4.15 8.17
C GLN A 151 10.71 -3.98 7.25
N LEU A 152 11.53 -5.03 7.11
CA LEU A 152 12.65 -5.06 6.18
C LEU A 152 12.17 -4.85 4.75
N TYR A 153 11.16 -5.60 4.31
CA TYR A 153 10.60 -5.46 2.97
C TYR A 153 10.07 -4.04 2.71
N PHE A 154 9.33 -3.45 3.64
CA PHE A 154 8.92 -2.04 3.50
C PHE A 154 10.12 -1.10 3.42
N GLY A 155 11.16 -1.34 4.22
CA GLY A 155 12.39 -0.58 4.20
C GLY A 155 13.11 -0.64 2.85
N GLU A 156 13.19 -1.81 2.23
CA GLU A 156 13.79 -2.03 0.91
C GLU A 156 13.02 -1.29 -0.18
N ILE A 157 11.68 -1.43 -0.21
CA ILE A 157 10.88 -0.75 -1.24
C ILE A 157 10.98 0.78 -1.11
N LEU A 158 11.01 1.31 0.11
CA LEU A 158 11.17 2.75 0.34
C LEU A 158 12.57 3.24 -0.07
N GLU A 159 13.61 2.41 0.08
CA GLU A 159 14.95 2.70 -0.43
C GLU A 159 14.96 2.72 -1.96
N GLU A 160 14.38 1.71 -2.60
CA GLU A 160 14.25 1.69 -4.07
C GLU A 160 13.55 2.96 -4.57
N LEU A 161 12.46 3.38 -3.90
CA LEU A 161 11.71 4.58 -4.25
C LEU A 161 12.52 5.87 -4.03
N SER A 162 13.35 5.95 -2.98
CA SER A 162 14.18 7.13 -2.71
C SER A 162 15.19 7.36 -3.83
N LEU A 163 15.81 6.28 -4.33
CA LEU A 163 16.78 6.29 -5.43
C LEU A 163 16.15 6.64 -6.78
N ILE A 164 14.87 6.30 -6.97
CA ILE A 164 14.11 6.63 -8.18
C ILE A 164 13.71 8.12 -8.22
N LYS A 165 13.53 8.74 -7.05
CA LYS A 165 13.04 10.13 -6.93
C LYS A 165 14.14 11.18 -7.12
N GLN A 166 15.42 10.80 -7.02
CA GLN A 166 16.58 11.66 -7.28
C GLN A 166 16.79 11.86 -8.78
#